data_AF-A0AAJ4RBX6-F1
#
_entry.id   AF-A0AAJ4RBX6-F1
#
_cell.length_a   1.000
_cell.length_b   1.000
_cell.length_c   1.000
_cell.angle_alpha   90.00
_cell.angle_beta   90.00
_cell.angle_gamma   90.00
#
_symmetry.space_group_name_H-M   'P 1'
#
loop_
_entity.id
_entity.type
_entity.pdbx_description
1 polymer ?
#
loop_
_entity_poly.entity_id
_entity_poly.type
_entity_poly.pdbx_seq_one_letter_code
_entity_poly.pdbx_strand_id
1 'polypeptide(L)'
;MACNVTMKDLLECGVHFGHQKRRWNPKMKKYIFGVRKNIYIIDLQKTLRHIKYACNVVRDAAAEGKTILFVGTKKQAVDAIKEHAERAGMPYVNHRWLGGMLTNFPTIQKSIRKLEIIEKMQESGQVNLLTKKERLILERRRAKLEKVLGGIRNMKKLPDMLFIIDTVKEKIAVAEANKLGIPIVAPVDTNCDPDVIDYPIPGNDDAIRSVNLFCKTIADAIIEGKEMAESAAEEAPVSEEEIANEVKEIKEEAAAESKTEEEIKEEIEEIKKEEA
;
A
#
# COMPACT_ATOMS: atom_id res chain seq x y z
N MET A 1 -6.03 16.95 -10.69
CA MET A 1 -4.62 16.54 -10.71
C MET A 1 -4.13 16.44 -9.29
N ALA A 2 -4.05 15.22 -8.75
CA ALA A 2 -3.83 14.97 -7.33
C ALA A 2 -2.47 15.44 -6.78
N CYS A 3 -1.48 15.73 -7.64
CA CYS A 3 -0.19 16.30 -7.23
C CYS A 3 -0.08 17.81 -7.49
N ASN A 4 -1.05 18.56 -6.99
CA ASN A 4 -1.00 20.03 -6.94
C ASN A 4 -0.20 20.50 -5.71
N VAL A 5 1.11 20.20 -5.70
CA VAL A 5 2.04 20.77 -4.72
C VAL A 5 2.69 22.00 -5.33
N THR A 6 2.51 23.15 -4.71
CA THR A 6 3.16 24.39 -5.13
C THR A 6 4.51 24.58 -4.43
N MET A 7 5.37 25.42 -5.00
CA MET A 7 6.64 25.77 -4.37
C MET A 7 6.46 26.47 -3.01
N LYS A 8 5.34 27.18 -2.84
CA LYS A 8 4.95 27.82 -1.58
C LYS A 8 4.68 26.78 -0.49
N ASP A 9 3.92 25.73 -0.82
CA ASP A 9 3.62 24.64 0.11
C ASP A 9 4.91 23.93 0.58
N LEU A 10 5.82 23.63 -0.35
CA LEU A 10 7.14 23.04 -0.03
C LEU A 10 7.96 23.92 0.92
N LEU A 11 7.85 25.25 0.77
CA LEU A 11 8.58 26.20 1.60
C LEU A 11 7.95 26.32 2.99
N GLU A 12 6.63 26.38 3.09
CA GLU A 12 5.87 26.45 4.35
C GLU A 12 5.98 25.16 5.18
N CYS A 13 6.01 24.01 4.53
CA CYS A 13 6.23 22.71 5.17
C CYS A 13 7.70 22.46 5.57
N GLY A 14 8.63 23.31 5.14
CA GLY A 14 10.05 23.21 5.51
C GLY A 14 10.81 22.11 4.78
N VAL A 15 10.39 21.75 3.57
CA VAL A 15 10.99 20.67 2.75
C VAL A 15 12.42 21.00 2.32
N HIS A 16 12.74 22.30 2.20
CA HIS A 16 14.04 22.79 1.72
C HIS A 16 15.17 22.67 2.74
N PHE A 17 14.86 22.42 4.03
CA PHE A 17 15.89 22.26 5.05
C PHE A 17 16.47 20.85 4.99
N GLY A 18 17.79 20.74 4.85
CA GLY A 18 18.51 19.48 5.05
C GLY A 18 19.26 19.43 6.38
N HIS A 19 20.26 18.58 6.44
CA HIS A 19 21.12 18.39 7.60
C HIS A 19 22.33 19.34 7.64
N GLN A 20 23.04 19.28 8.77
CA GLN A 20 24.32 19.98 8.97
C GLN A 20 25.40 19.51 8.00
N LYS A 21 26.32 20.41 7.63
CA LYS A 21 27.40 20.15 6.66
C LYS A 21 28.22 18.88 6.91
N ARG A 22 28.41 18.49 8.18
CA ARG A 22 29.18 17.30 8.58
C ARG A 22 28.51 15.96 8.30
N ARG A 23 27.19 15.92 8.09
CA ARG A 23 26.41 14.67 7.95
C ARG A 23 26.04 14.36 6.50
N TRP A 24 26.39 15.22 5.56
CA TRP A 24 25.92 15.09 4.18
C TRP A 24 26.62 13.96 3.41
N ASN A 25 25.91 13.43 2.44
CA ASN A 25 26.43 12.50 1.45
C ASN A 25 26.86 13.30 0.19
N PRO A 26 28.11 13.19 -0.29
CA PRO A 26 28.57 13.86 -1.49
C PRO A 26 27.73 13.61 -2.75
N LYS A 27 27.08 12.45 -2.86
CA LYS A 27 26.19 12.11 -3.99
C LYS A 27 24.94 12.99 -4.05
N MET A 28 24.51 13.55 -2.91
CA MET A 28 23.40 14.51 -2.85
C MET A 28 23.75 15.90 -3.39
N LYS A 29 25.02 16.16 -3.77
CA LYS A 29 25.46 17.46 -4.32
C LYS A 29 24.58 17.95 -5.47
N LYS A 30 24.08 17.05 -6.33
CA LYS A 30 23.20 17.39 -7.45
C LYS A 30 21.84 17.98 -7.02
N TYR A 31 21.37 17.69 -5.81
CA TYR A 31 20.08 18.15 -5.28
C TYR A 31 20.20 19.33 -4.30
N ILE A 32 21.41 19.67 -3.89
CA ILE A 32 21.68 20.76 -2.96
C ILE A 32 21.78 22.07 -3.71
N PHE A 33 21.05 23.08 -3.25
CA PHE A 33 21.11 24.45 -3.76
C PHE A 33 22.30 25.22 -3.16
N GLY A 34 22.52 25.10 -1.85
CA GLY A 34 23.60 25.81 -1.15
C GLY A 34 23.64 25.52 0.34
N VAL A 35 24.40 26.32 1.08
CA VAL A 35 24.54 26.22 2.55
C VAL A 35 24.20 27.57 3.18
N ARG A 36 23.36 27.58 4.22
CA ARG A 36 23.12 28.76 5.06
C ARG A 36 23.19 28.35 6.53
N LYS A 37 23.87 29.14 7.37
CA LYS A 37 24.04 28.85 8.80
C LYS A 37 24.47 27.39 9.08
N ASN A 38 25.38 26.86 8.24
CA ASN A 38 25.91 25.49 8.30
C ASN A 38 24.88 24.35 8.07
N ILE A 39 23.71 24.68 7.54
CA ILE A 39 22.67 23.73 7.11
C ILE A 39 22.60 23.74 5.58
N TYR A 40 22.57 22.55 4.97
CA TYR A 40 22.35 22.42 3.54
C TYR A 40 20.90 22.74 3.19
N ILE A 41 20.73 23.46 2.08
CA ILE A 41 19.41 23.79 1.51
C ILE A 41 19.22 22.96 0.26
N ILE A 42 18.11 22.26 0.19
CA ILE A 42 17.71 21.42 -0.94
C ILE A 42 17.04 22.30 -2.00
N ASP A 43 17.32 22.01 -3.26
CA ASP A 43 16.76 22.72 -4.41
C ASP A 43 15.30 22.31 -4.67
N LEU A 44 14.37 23.17 -4.28
CA LEU A 44 12.93 22.93 -4.40
C LEU A 44 12.45 22.80 -5.86
N GLN A 45 13.15 23.37 -6.85
CA GLN A 45 12.77 23.18 -8.25
C GLN A 45 13.02 21.74 -8.70
N LYS A 46 14.08 21.12 -8.17
CA LYS A 46 14.34 19.69 -8.39
C LYS A 46 13.33 18.85 -7.61
N THR A 47 13.07 19.19 -6.35
CA THR A 47 12.02 18.54 -5.55
C THR A 47 10.69 18.49 -6.28
N LEU A 48 10.20 19.63 -6.77
CA LEU A 48 8.91 19.71 -7.46
C LEU A 48 8.84 18.84 -8.72
N ARG A 49 9.94 18.77 -9.49
CA ARG A 49 10.03 17.86 -10.66
C ARG A 49 9.99 16.39 -10.25
N HIS A 50 10.72 16.01 -9.21
CA HIS A 50 10.78 14.62 -8.75
C HIS A 50 9.49 14.18 -8.06
N ILE A 51 8.83 15.06 -7.30
CA ILE A 51 7.49 14.80 -6.74
C ILE A 51 6.51 14.49 -7.87
N LYS A 52 6.44 15.35 -8.89
CA LYS A 52 5.53 15.13 -10.03
C LYS A 52 5.80 13.82 -10.75
N TYR A 53 7.07 13.50 -10.99
CA TYR A 53 7.44 12.25 -11.63
C TYR A 53 7.07 11.03 -10.77
N ALA A 54 7.43 11.05 -9.49
CA ALA A 54 7.09 9.97 -8.56
C ALA A 54 5.58 9.80 -8.40
N CYS A 55 4.81 10.89 -8.33
CA CYS A 55 3.35 10.85 -8.31
C CYS A 55 2.77 10.14 -9.52
N ASN A 56 3.24 10.46 -10.72
CA ASN A 56 2.75 9.82 -11.94
C ASN A 56 3.03 8.32 -11.90
N VAL A 57 4.25 7.92 -11.55
CA VAL A 57 4.63 6.51 -11.42
C VAL A 57 3.76 5.78 -10.39
N VAL A 58 3.51 6.40 -9.25
CA VAL A 58 2.67 5.84 -8.17
C VAL A 58 1.21 5.74 -8.60
N ARG A 59 0.67 6.77 -9.26
CA ARG A 59 -0.70 6.79 -9.77
C ARG A 59 -0.91 5.71 -10.83
N ASP A 60 0.01 5.61 -11.78
CA ASP A 60 -0.06 4.62 -12.85
C ASP A 60 0.05 3.19 -12.26
N ALA A 61 0.93 2.98 -11.26
CA ALA A 61 0.99 1.72 -10.51
C ALA A 61 -0.31 1.41 -9.76
N ALA A 62 -0.93 2.41 -9.13
CA ALA A 62 -2.20 2.24 -8.42
C ALA A 62 -3.35 1.91 -9.39
N ALA A 63 -3.36 2.51 -10.58
CA ALA A 63 -4.34 2.22 -11.64
C ALA A 63 -4.22 0.78 -12.16
N GLU A 64 -3.00 0.21 -12.18
CA GLU A 64 -2.77 -1.21 -12.48
C GLU A 64 -3.14 -2.16 -11.32
N GLY A 65 -3.64 -1.65 -10.19
CA GLY A 65 -3.97 -2.44 -9.00
C GLY A 65 -2.76 -2.95 -8.22
N LYS A 66 -1.58 -2.32 -8.39
CA LYS A 66 -0.36 -2.68 -7.65
C LYS A 66 -0.45 -2.27 -6.19
N THR A 67 0.16 -3.08 -5.31
CA THR A 67 0.19 -2.84 -3.87
C THR A 67 1.43 -2.01 -3.48
N ILE A 68 1.21 -0.85 -2.88
CA ILE A 68 2.29 0.05 -2.44
C ILE A 68 2.40 -0.01 -0.91
N LEU A 69 3.58 -0.38 -0.39
CA LEU A 69 3.82 -0.48 1.05
C LEU A 69 4.45 0.81 1.60
N PHE A 70 3.79 1.45 2.56
CA PHE A 70 4.31 2.64 3.24
C PHE A 70 5.21 2.23 4.41
N VAL A 71 6.40 2.81 4.51
CA VAL A 71 7.39 2.45 5.54
C VAL A 71 8.01 3.67 6.18
N GLY A 72 8.04 3.69 7.51
CA GLY A 72 8.80 4.69 8.26
C GLY A 72 8.60 4.53 9.75
N THR A 73 9.69 4.24 10.47
CA THR A 73 9.65 4.00 11.91
C THR A 73 10.03 5.22 12.75
N LYS A 74 10.37 6.32 12.07
CA LYS A 74 10.76 7.58 12.67
C LYS A 74 9.57 8.20 13.40
N LYS A 75 9.79 8.76 14.60
CA LYS A 75 8.72 9.34 15.44
C LYS A 75 7.85 10.35 14.69
N GLN A 76 8.47 11.15 13.82
CA GLN A 76 7.82 12.18 13.02
C GLN A 76 6.98 11.61 11.87
N ALA A 77 7.18 10.34 11.49
CA ALA A 77 6.51 9.66 10.39
C ALA A 77 5.42 8.68 10.84
N VAL A 78 5.45 8.21 12.09
CA VAL A 78 4.59 7.11 12.58
C VAL A 78 3.10 7.37 12.32
N ASP A 79 2.63 8.56 12.68
CA ASP A 79 1.21 8.92 12.59
C ASP A 79 0.83 9.22 11.14
N ALA A 80 1.63 10.02 10.44
CA ALA A 80 1.38 10.40 9.04
C ALA A 80 1.34 9.18 8.11
N ILE A 81 2.24 8.20 8.30
CA ILE A 81 2.24 6.98 7.50
C ILE A 81 0.98 6.17 7.73
N LYS A 82 0.58 5.99 9.00
CA LYS A 82 -0.63 5.22 9.33
C LYS A 82 -1.87 5.87 8.73
N GLU A 83 -2.06 7.16 9.00
CA GLU A 83 -3.24 7.91 8.56
C GLU A 83 -3.40 7.89 7.04
N HIS A 84 -2.34 8.21 6.29
CA HIS A 84 -2.43 8.31 4.83
C HIS A 84 -2.44 6.95 4.13
N ALA A 85 -1.78 5.93 4.69
CA ALA A 85 -1.87 4.58 4.15
C ALA A 85 -3.25 3.96 4.37
N GLU A 86 -3.85 4.14 5.55
CA GLU A 86 -5.23 3.70 5.84
C GLU A 86 -6.22 4.42 4.92
N ARG A 87 -6.05 5.74 4.72
CA ARG A 87 -6.86 6.52 3.78
C ARG A 87 -6.76 6.03 2.33
N ALA A 88 -5.56 5.63 1.89
CA ALA A 88 -5.34 5.08 0.55
C ALA A 88 -5.70 3.58 0.44
N GLY A 89 -6.09 2.92 1.53
CA GLY A 89 -6.33 1.48 1.57
C GLY A 89 -5.09 0.65 1.21
N MET A 90 -3.92 1.09 1.65
CA MET A 90 -2.63 0.47 1.38
C MET A 90 -1.96 -0.03 2.67
N PRO A 91 -1.11 -1.07 2.59
CA PRO A 91 -0.42 -1.59 3.76
C PRO A 91 0.67 -0.63 4.26
N TYR A 92 1.00 -0.72 5.55
CA TYR A 92 2.01 0.14 6.16
C TYR A 92 2.83 -0.52 7.27
N VAL A 93 4.03 0.02 7.51
CA VAL A 93 4.89 -0.28 8.65
C VAL A 93 5.36 1.02 9.28
N ASN A 94 4.80 1.36 10.43
CA ASN A 94 5.06 2.63 11.12
C ASN A 94 5.86 2.49 12.44
N HIS A 95 6.12 1.27 12.91
CA HIS A 95 6.76 1.05 14.21
C HIS A 95 8.16 0.49 14.15
N ARG A 96 8.31 -0.73 13.62
CA ARG A 96 9.61 -1.38 13.51
C ARG A 96 9.63 -2.30 12.30
N TRP A 97 10.60 -2.08 11.43
CA TRP A 97 10.94 -3.04 10.40
C TRP A 97 11.62 -4.27 11.01
N LEU A 98 11.03 -5.44 10.82
CA LEU A 98 11.67 -6.71 11.17
C LEU A 98 12.52 -7.15 9.96
N GLY A 99 13.79 -7.44 10.19
CA GLY A 99 14.64 -7.99 9.13
C GLY A 99 14.05 -9.30 8.60
N GLY A 100 14.00 -9.44 7.28
CA GLY A 100 13.32 -10.54 6.60
C GLY A 100 11.84 -10.25 6.31
N MET A 101 11.38 -9.00 6.44
CA MET A 101 9.98 -8.65 6.19
C MET A 101 9.53 -8.96 4.76
N LEU A 102 10.42 -8.70 3.79
CA LEU A 102 10.17 -9.00 2.38
C LEU A 102 10.89 -10.28 1.96
N THR A 103 12.16 -10.40 2.33
CA THR A 103 13.02 -11.52 1.89
C THR A 103 12.65 -12.87 2.52
N ASN A 104 12.00 -12.87 3.69
CA ASN A 104 11.49 -14.07 4.37
C ASN A 104 9.99 -13.92 4.69
N PHE A 105 9.23 -13.45 3.70
CA PHE A 105 7.79 -13.24 3.82
C PHE A 105 7.00 -14.46 4.33
N PRO A 106 7.31 -15.72 3.95
CA PRO A 106 6.60 -16.89 4.49
C PRO A 106 6.68 -17.01 6.03
N THR A 107 7.79 -16.57 6.64
CA THR A 107 7.94 -16.59 8.11
C THR A 107 7.15 -15.46 8.78
N ILE A 108 7.06 -14.31 8.11
CA ILE A 108 6.23 -13.18 8.58
C ILE A 108 4.75 -13.55 8.50
N GLN A 109 4.31 -14.19 7.42
CA GLN A 109 2.94 -14.71 7.29
C GLN A 109 2.59 -15.69 8.42
N LYS A 110 3.51 -16.58 8.81
CA LYS A 110 3.32 -17.45 10.00
C LYS A 110 3.14 -16.64 11.29
N SER A 111 3.78 -15.47 11.40
CA SER A 111 3.64 -14.60 12.57
C SER A 111 2.32 -13.82 12.56
N ILE A 112 1.82 -13.42 11.38
CA ILE A 112 0.49 -12.84 11.20
C ILE A 112 -0.60 -13.88 11.55
N ARG A 113 -0.48 -15.11 11.06
CA ARG A 113 -1.40 -16.21 11.44
C ARG A 113 -1.43 -16.45 12.94
N LYS A 114 -0.29 -16.35 13.64
CA LYS A 114 -0.26 -16.45 15.11
C LYS A 114 -1.03 -15.33 15.79
N LEU A 115 -0.99 -14.11 15.24
CA LEU A 115 -1.79 -12.99 15.73
C LEU A 115 -3.29 -13.30 15.56
N GLU A 116 -3.72 -13.71 14.37
CA GLU A 116 -5.12 -14.08 14.09
C GLU A 116 -5.63 -15.20 15.02
N ILE A 117 -4.82 -16.22 15.28
CA ILE A 117 -5.17 -17.30 16.23
C ILE A 117 -5.37 -16.74 17.63
N ILE A 118 -4.50 -15.83 18.09
CA ILE A 118 -4.61 -15.19 19.40
C ILE A 118 -5.89 -14.35 19.50
N GLU A 119 -6.26 -13.64 18.44
CA GLU A 119 -7.52 -12.86 18.39
C GLU A 119 -8.75 -13.78 18.43
N LYS A 120 -8.76 -14.85 17.62
CA LYS A 120 -9.85 -15.84 17.63
C LYS A 120 -10.03 -16.51 18.99
N MET A 121 -8.94 -16.85 19.69
CA MET A 121 -9.00 -17.41 21.05
C MET A 121 -9.60 -16.42 22.06
N GLN A 122 -9.37 -15.12 21.87
CA GLN A 122 -9.95 -14.07 22.72
C GLN A 122 -11.44 -13.91 22.46
N GLU A 123 -11.85 -13.89 21.18
CA GLU A 123 -13.25 -13.82 20.78
C GLU A 123 -14.05 -15.04 21.24
N SER A 124 -13.47 -16.24 21.14
CA SER A 124 -14.12 -17.48 21.57
C SER A 124 -14.14 -17.69 23.09
N GLY A 125 -13.59 -16.77 23.89
CA GLY A 125 -13.55 -16.85 25.35
C GLY A 125 -12.62 -17.93 25.92
N GLN A 126 -11.84 -18.63 25.10
CA GLN A 126 -10.92 -19.69 25.55
C GLN A 126 -9.83 -19.15 26.50
N VAL A 127 -9.52 -17.86 26.39
CA VAL A 127 -8.59 -17.14 27.27
C VAL A 127 -9.04 -17.14 28.74
N ASN A 128 -10.31 -17.38 29.03
CA ASN A 128 -10.81 -17.47 30.40
C ASN A 128 -10.36 -18.74 31.12
N LEU A 129 -10.02 -19.80 30.38
CA LEU A 129 -9.49 -21.06 30.92
C LEU A 129 -8.02 -20.95 31.35
N LEU A 130 -7.33 -19.89 30.90
CA LEU A 130 -5.92 -19.65 31.19
C LEU A 130 -5.72 -19.01 32.57
N THR A 131 -4.58 -19.32 33.19
CA THR A 131 -4.17 -18.66 34.42
C THR A 131 -3.91 -17.17 34.20
N LYS A 132 -3.98 -16.34 35.27
CA LYS A 132 -3.72 -14.89 35.18
C LYS A 132 -2.35 -14.58 34.55
N LYS A 133 -1.33 -15.41 34.83
CA LYS A 133 0.03 -15.24 34.29
C LYS A 133 0.04 -15.50 32.78
N GLU A 134 -0.56 -16.59 32.32
CA GLU A 134 -0.62 -16.95 30.90
C GLU A 134 -1.44 -15.93 30.10
N ARG A 135 -2.56 -15.47 30.65
CA ARG A 135 -3.37 -14.41 30.06
C ARG A 135 -2.56 -13.14 29.82
N LEU A 136 -1.80 -12.68 30.81
CA LEU A 136 -0.95 -11.51 30.70
C LEU A 136 0.14 -11.67 29.63
N ILE A 137 0.74 -12.86 29.53
CA ILE A 137 1.75 -13.15 28.51
C ILE A 137 1.14 -13.11 27.11
N LEU A 138 -0.04 -13.72 26.94
CA LEU A 138 -0.78 -13.75 25.68
C LEU A 138 -1.19 -12.35 25.24
N GLU A 139 -1.68 -11.52 26.16
CA GLU A 139 -2.05 -10.13 25.90
C GLU A 139 -0.83 -9.27 25.49
N ARG A 140 0.29 -9.37 26.22
CA ARG A 140 1.54 -8.69 25.85
C ARG A 140 2.04 -9.12 24.47
N ARG A 141 1.90 -10.42 24.15
CA ARG A 141 2.29 -10.97 22.85
C ARG A 141 1.39 -10.44 21.74
N ARG A 142 0.07 -10.41 21.95
CA ARG A 142 -0.90 -9.81 21.02
C ARG A 142 -0.55 -8.36 20.75
N ALA A 143 -0.46 -7.54 21.80
CA ALA A 143 -0.17 -6.11 21.68
C ALA A 143 1.14 -5.83 20.93
N LYS A 144 2.18 -6.66 21.17
CA LYS A 144 3.45 -6.55 20.45
C LYS A 144 3.33 -6.92 18.98
N LEU A 145 2.61 -7.99 18.65
CA LEU A 145 2.40 -8.42 17.27
C LEU A 145 1.53 -7.43 16.51
N GLU A 146 0.43 -6.97 17.09
CA GLU A 146 -0.47 -5.97 16.49
C GLU A 146 0.26 -4.67 16.19
N LYS A 147 1.07 -4.18 17.14
CA LYS A 147 1.85 -2.95 16.97
C LYS A 147 2.84 -3.01 15.81
N VAL A 148 3.38 -4.19 15.48
CA VAL A 148 4.44 -4.35 14.47
C VAL A 148 3.89 -4.84 13.13
N LEU A 149 2.89 -5.73 13.15
CA LEU A 149 2.38 -6.43 11.98
C LEU A 149 0.97 -5.97 11.57
N GLY A 150 0.29 -5.15 12.38
CA GLY A 150 -1.09 -4.72 12.13
C GLY A 150 -1.27 -4.07 10.76
N GLY A 151 -0.35 -3.20 10.33
CA GLY A 151 -0.44 -2.53 9.04
C GLY A 151 -0.14 -3.41 7.81
N ILE A 152 0.41 -4.62 8.01
CA ILE A 152 0.66 -5.59 6.92
C ILE A 152 -0.20 -6.85 7.04
N ARG A 153 -1.16 -6.88 8.00
CA ARG A 153 -1.98 -8.07 8.29
C ARG A 153 -2.75 -8.57 7.07
N ASN A 154 -3.22 -7.65 6.22
CA ASN A 154 -4.05 -7.96 5.06
C ASN A 154 -3.22 -8.29 3.79
N MET A 155 -1.88 -8.23 3.87
CA MET A 155 -1.02 -8.52 2.73
C MET A 155 -0.94 -10.02 2.46
N LYS A 156 -1.49 -10.45 1.31
CA LYS A 156 -1.40 -11.84 0.85
C LYS A 156 -0.14 -12.11 0.01
N LYS A 157 0.29 -11.10 -0.76
CA LYS A 157 1.48 -11.13 -1.63
C LYS A 157 2.50 -10.08 -1.20
N LEU A 158 3.71 -10.18 -1.75
CA LEU A 158 4.73 -9.13 -1.63
C LEU A 158 4.21 -7.82 -2.24
N PRO A 159 4.64 -6.66 -1.71
CA PRO A 159 4.30 -5.38 -2.31
C PRO A 159 5.02 -5.21 -3.64
N ASP A 160 4.36 -4.52 -4.57
CA ASP A 160 4.88 -4.26 -5.90
C ASP A 160 5.77 -2.98 -5.92
N MET A 161 5.62 -2.11 -4.91
CA MET A 161 6.40 -0.89 -4.74
C MET A 161 6.47 -0.49 -3.26
N LEU A 162 7.51 0.23 -2.88
CA LEU A 162 7.68 0.78 -1.53
C LEU A 162 7.71 2.30 -1.54
N PHE A 163 7.06 2.90 -0.55
CA PHE A 163 7.23 4.30 -0.20
C PHE A 163 7.92 4.41 1.17
N ILE A 164 9.16 4.89 1.22
CA ILE A 164 10.00 4.84 2.43
C ILE A 164 10.36 6.25 2.91
N ILE A 165 10.01 6.59 4.15
CA ILE A 165 10.48 7.80 4.83
C ILE A 165 11.79 7.50 5.59
N ASP A 166 12.82 8.32 5.35
CA ASP A 166 14.16 8.21 5.95
C ASP A 166 14.88 6.90 5.62
N THR A 167 15.54 6.88 4.46
CA THR A 167 16.27 5.71 3.95
C THR A 167 17.50 5.34 4.78
N VAL A 168 18.07 6.29 5.53
CA VAL A 168 19.18 6.02 6.44
C VAL A 168 18.70 5.23 7.65
N LYS A 169 17.53 5.58 8.19
CA LYS A 169 16.89 4.84 9.27
C LYS A 169 16.40 3.47 8.80
N GLU A 170 15.77 3.43 7.63
CA GLU A 170 15.16 2.22 7.04
C GLU A 170 16.08 1.46 6.08
N LYS A 171 17.41 1.47 6.33
CA LYS A 171 18.40 0.80 5.49
C LYS A 171 18.12 -0.68 5.22
N ILE A 172 17.47 -1.36 6.17
CA ILE A 172 17.13 -2.79 6.04
C ILE A 172 15.99 -2.96 5.03
N ALA A 173 14.96 -2.12 5.09
CA ALA A 173 13.87 -2.14 4.14
C ALA A 173 14.37 -1.86 2.71
N VAL A 174 15.22 -0.85 2.56
CA VAL A 174 15.87 -0.50 1.27
C VAL A 174 16.70 -1.66 0.74
N ALA A 175 17.53 -2.29 1.59
CA ALA A 175 18.36 -3.42 1.16
C ALA A 175 17.55 -4.65 0.76
N GLU A 176 16.47 -4.96 1.49
CA GLU A 176 15.57 -6.08 1.14
C GLU A 176 14.82 -5.82 -0.17
N ALA A 177 14.33 -4.59 -0.37
CA ALA A 177 13.64 -4.18 -1.57
C ALA A 177 14.53 -4.27 -2.81
N ASN A 178 15.73 -3.69 -2.73
CA ASN A 178 16.73 -3.73 -3.81
C ASN A 178 17.15 -5.17 -4.13
N LYS A 179 17.26 -6.04 -3.13
CA LYS A 179 17.58 -7.46 -3.33
C LYS A 179 16.49 -8.21 -4.11
N LEU A 180 15.23 -7.81 -3.92
CA LEU A 180 14.07 -8.42 -4.59
C LEU A 180 13.68 -7.70 -5.89
N GLY A 181 14.34 -6.59 -6.23
CA GLY A 181 14.00 -5.77 -7.39
C GLY A 181 12.67 -5.01 -7.24
N ILE A 182 12.24 -4.74 -6.01
CA ILE A 182 11.02 -3.97 -5.74
C ILE A 182 11.36 -2.48 -5.82
N PRO A 183 10.70 -1.69 -6.69
CA PRO A 183 11.00 -0.27 -6.86
C PRO A 183 10.70 0.54 -5.60
N ILE A 184 11.54 1.54 -5.34
CA ILE A 184 11.50 2.39 -4.15
C ILE A 184 11.25 3.85 -4.53
N VAL A 185 10.21 4.43 -3.94
CA VAL A 185 9.94 5.87 -3.90
C VAL A 185 10.29 6.37 -2.50
N ALA A 186 11.12 7.40 -2.37
CA ALA A 186 11.49 7.90 -1.05
C ALA A 186 11.89 9.37 -1.06
N PRO A 187 11.46 10.18 -0.06
CA PRO A 187 12.12 11.43 0.22
C PRO A 187 13.58 11.20 0.63
N VAL A 188 14.48 11.96 0.02
CA VAL A 188 15.92 11.91 0.28
C VAL A 188 16.42 13.24 0.84
N ASP A 189 16.84 13.21 2.11
CA ASP A 189 17.58 14.30 2.71
C ASP A 189 19.07 14.21 2.29
N THR A 190 19.80 15.28 2.55
CA THR A 190 21.21 15.52 2.29
C THR A 190 22.18 14.45 2.82
N ASN A 191 21.80 13.61 3.79
CA ASN A 191 22.60 12.50 4.31
C ASN A 191 22.31 11.15 3.63
N CYS A 192 21.24 11.05 2.84
CA CYS A 192 20.83 9.82 2.16
C CYS A 192 21.72 9.52 0.93
N ASP A 193 21.79 8.27 0.50
CA ASP A 193 22.34 7.89 -0.81
C ASP A 193 21.21 7.87 -1.85
N PRO A 194 21.22 8.75 -2.87
CA PRO A 194 20.15 8.77 -3.87
C PRO A 194 20.24 7.62 -4.88
N ASP A 195 21.35 6.89 -4.96
CA ASP A 195 21.55 5.88 -6.00
C ASP A 195 20.88 4.53 -5.65
N VAL A 196 20.50 4.33 -4.38
CA VAL A 196 19.84 3.11 -3.91
C VAL A 196 18.31 3.19 -3.98
N ILE A 197 17.78 4.23 -4.61
CA ILE A 197 16.36 4.59 -4.68
C ILE A 197 16.03 4.87 -6.14
N ASP A 198 15.01 4.21 -6.68
CA ASP A 198 14.62 4.36 -8.08
C ASP A 198 13.97 5.71 -8.37
N TYR A 199 13.12 6.18 -7.44
CA TYR A 199 12.37 7.42 -7.55
C TYR A 199 12.67 8.35 -6.36
N PRO A 200 13.87 8.96 -6.30
CA PRO A 200 14.26 9.82 -5.19
C PRO A 200 13.53 11.16 -5.24
N ILE A 201 12.97 11.60 -4.12
CA ILE A 201 12.32 12.91 -3.97
C ILE A 201 13.19 13.78 -3.06
N PRO A 202 13.96 14.74 -3.57
CA PRO A 202 14.81 15.56 -2.71
C PRO A 202 14.00 16.36 -1.70
N GLY A 203 14.24 16.18 -0.40
CA GLY A 203 13.51 16.92 0.61
C GLY A 203 13.78 16.47 2.04
N ASN A 204 13.28 17.27 2.98
CA ASN A 204 13.42 17.05 4.42
C ASN A 204 12.58 15.85 4.90
N ASP A 205 13.21 14.88 5.58
CA ASP A 205 12.54 13.73 6.20
C ASP A 205 12.46 13.82 7.74
N ASP A 206 12.97 14.90 8.34
CA ASP A 206 12.97 15.15 9.79
C ASP A 206 11.74 15.94 10.26
N ALA A 207 11.24 16.86 9.44
CA ALA A 207 10.14 17.73 9.81
C ALA A 207 8.78 17.04 9.65
N ILE A 208 7.96 17.06 10.71
CA ILE A 208 6.60 16.47 10.71
C ILE A 208 5.75 17.01 9.56
N ARG A 209 5.80 18.33 9.31
CA ARG A 209 5.04 18.97 8.22
C ARG A 209 5.48 18.49 6.83
N SER A 210 6.80 18.30 6.65
CA SER A 210 7.38 17.81 5.39
C SER A 210 7.00 16.35 5.15
N VAL A 211 7.16 15.49 6.16
CA VAL A 211 6.78 14.08 6.09
C VAL A 211 5.28 13.93 5.82
N ASN A 212 4.44 14.70 6.51
CA ASN A 212 3.00 14.68 6.29
C ASN A 212 2.64 15.11 4.86
N LEU A 213 3.30 16.14 4.31
CA LEU A 213 3.10 16.56 2.93
C LEU A 213 3.44 15.43 1.96
N PHE A 214 4.59 14.77 2.11
CA PHE A 214 4.96 13.65 1.24
C PHE A 214 3.98 12.48 1.33
N CYS A 215 3.64 12.04 2.54
CA CYS A 215 2.68 10.95 2.74
C CYS A 215 1.31 11.30 2.13
N LYS A 216 0.83 12.53 2.36
CA LYS A 216 -0.43 13.01 1.80
C LYS A 216 -0.41 12.99 0.27
N THR A 217 0.61 13.59 -0.34
CA THR A 217 0.73 13.71 -1.80
C THR A 217 0.81 12.34 -2.48
N ILE A 218 1.54 11.39 -1.90
CA ILE A 218 1.62 10.02 -2.43
C ILE A 218 0.28 9.29 -2.24
N ALA A 219 -0.39 9.42 -1.10
CA ALA A 219 -1.70 8.82 -0.88
C ALA A 219 -2.77 9.40 -1.82
N ASP A 220 -2.76 10.72 -2.06
CA ASP A 220 -3.66 11.37 -3.01
C ASP A 220 -3.45 10.83 -4.44
N ALA A 221 -2.19 10.61 -4.85
CA ALA A 221 -1.88 10.01 -6.15
C ALA A 221 -2.35 8.55 -6.28
N ILE A 222 -2.29 7.78 -5.18
CA ILE A 222 -2.81 6.40 -5.16
C ILE A 222 -4.33 6.37 -5.30
N ILE A 223 -5.03 7.27 -4.59
CA ILE A 223 -6.49 7.37 -4.65
C ILE A 223 -6.94 7.78 -6.05
N GLU A 224 -6.32 8.82 -6.65
CA GLU A 224 -6.61 9.23 -8.03
C GLU A 224 -6.35 8.08 -9.02
N GLY A 225 -5.28 7.30 -8.84
CA GLY A 225 -4.99 6.14 -9.68
C GLY A 225 -6.05 5.04 -9.59
N LYS A 226 -6.57 4.77 -8.39
CA LYS A 226 -7.67 3.81 -8.18
C LYS A 226 -8.98 4.29 -8.80
N GLU A 227 -9.33 5.56 -8.60
CA GLU A 227 -10.53 6.16 -9.19
C GLU A 227 -10.48 6.12 -10.73
N MET A 228 -9.30 6.35 -11.34
CA MET A 228 -9.12 6.23 -12.79
C MET A 228 -9.32 4.79 -13.30
N ALA A 229 -8.89 3.79 -12.53
CA ALA A 229 -9.10 2.39 -12.88
C ALA A 229 -10.58 1.99 -12.77
N GLU A 230 -11.28 2.47 -11.74
CA GLU A 230 -12.72 2.24 -11.56
C GLU A 230 -13.53 2.88 -12.68
N SER A 231 -13.24 4.14 -13.03
CA SER A 231 -13.91 4.82 -14.14
C SER A 231 -13.63 4.16 -15.49
N ALA A 232 -12.40 3.69 -15.72
CA ALA A 232 -12.04 2.99 -16.95
C ALA A 232 -12.70 1.59 -17.03
N ALA A 233 -12.96 0.95 -15.89
CA ALA A 233 -13.70 -0.30 -15.82
C ALA A 233 -15.21 -0.10 -16.04
N GLU A 234 -15.77 1.03 -15.62
CA GLU A 234 -17.17 1.41 -15.90
C GLU A 234 -17.37 1.86 -17.36
N GLU A 235 -16.35 2.44 -18.00
CA GLU A 235 -16.38 2.90 -19.40
C GLU A 235 -15.94 1.83 -20.41
N ALA A 236 -15.50 0.65 -19.98
CA ALA A 236 -15.25 -0.45 -20.88
C ALA A 236 -16.60 -0.83 -21.54
N PRO A 237 -16.77 -0.66 -22.87
CA PRO A 237 -17.98 -1.13 -23.51
C PRO A 237 -18.03 -2.63 -23.30
N VAL A 238 -19.10 -3.12 -22.67
CA VAL A 238 -19.41 -4.55 -22.60
C VAL A 238 -19.26 -5.06 -24.03
N SER A 239 -18.29 -5.94 -24.27
CA SER A 239 -17.95 -6.31 -25.63
C SER A 239 -19.16 -6.99 -26.27
N GLU A 240 -19.39 -6.78 -27.57
CA GLU A 240 -20.48 -7.50 -28.28
C GLU A 240 -20.34 -9.02 -28.14
N GLU A 241 -19.12 -9.52 -27.90
CA GLU A 241 -18.83 -10.92 -27.58
C GLU A 241 -19.28 -11.35 -26.19
N GLU A 242 -19.11 -10.52 -25.15
CA GLU A 242 -19.65 -10.79 -23.80
C GLU A 242 -21.18 -10.73 -23.79
N ILE A 243 -21.78 -9.74 -24.46
CA ILE A 243 -23.24 -9.66 -24.62
C ILE A 243 -23.74 -10.88 -25.42
N ALA A 244 -23.04 -11.30 -26.47
CA ALA A 244 -23.44 -12.46 -27.27
C ALA A 244 -23.28 -13.79 -26.50
N ASN A 245 -22.32 -13.89 -25.59
CA ASN A 245 -22.14 -15.06 -24.74
C ASN A 245 -23.21 -15.13 -23.65
N GLU A 246 -23.51 -14.02 -22.96
CA GLU A 246 -24.61 -13.96 -21.98
C GLU A 246 -25.96 -14.25 -22.64
N VAL A 247 -26.22 -13.71 -23.85
CA VAL A 247 -27.45 -13.98 -24.61
C VAL A 247 -27.51 -15.43 -25.10
N LYS A 248 -26.38 -16.09 -25.35
CA LYS A 248 -26.34 -17.53 -25.67
C LYS A 248 -26.64 -18.37 -24.44
N GLU A 249 -26.04 -18.06 -23.30
CA GLU A 249 -26.30 -18.78 -22.04
C GLU A 249 -27.77 -18.65 -21.63
N ILE A 250 -28.36 -17.45 -21.71
CA ILE A 250 -29.78 -17.24 -21.43
C ILE A 250 -30.69 -18.00 -22.42
N LYS A 251 -30.30 -18.10 -23.69
CA LYS A 251 -31.05 -18.89 -24.70
C LYS A 251 -30.93 -20.39 -24.48
N GLU A 252 -29.78 -20.88 -24.02
CA GLU A 252 -29.57 -22.28 -23.70
C GLU A 252 -30.35 -22.68 -22.44
N GLU A 253 -30.40 -21.83 -21.41
CA GLU A 253 -31.25 -22.04 -20.22
C GLU A 253 -32.74 -22.03 -20.58
N ALA A 254 -33.21 -21.06 -21.38
CA ALA A 254 -34.60 -21.01 -21.81
C ALA A 254 -35.00 -22.21 -22.70
N ALA A 255 -34.08 -22.71 -23.53
CA ALA A 255 -34.30 -23.91 -24.33
C ALA A 255 -34.35 -25.18 -23.46
N ALA A 256 -33.55 -25.26 -22.40
CA ALA A 256 -33.58 -26.36 -21.45
C ALA A 256 -34.89 -26.39 -20.64
N GLU A 257 -35.39 -25.22 -20.20
CA GLU A 257 -36.68 -25.09 -19.50
C GLU A 257 -37.88 -25.43 -20.40
N SER A 258 -37.85 -25.01 -21.68
CA SER A 258 -38.94 -25.34 -22.62
C SER A 258 -39.05 -26.84 -22.92
N LYS A 259 -37.91 -27.55 -23.01
CA LYS A 259 -37.88 -29.01 -23.20
C LYS A 259 -38.37 -29.75 -21.96
N THR A 260 -38.06 -29.25 -20.77
CA THR A 260 -38.59 -29.84 -19.52
C THR A 260 -40.09 -29.60 -19.40
N GLU A 261 -40.61 -28.45 -19.81
CA GLU A 261 -42.07 -28.22 -19.85
C GLU A 261 -42.80 -29.07 -20.89
N GLU A 262 -42.20 -29.35 -22.05
CA GLU A 262 -42.77 -30.25 -23.07
C GLU A 262 -42.75 -31.71 -22.60
N GLU A 263 -41.64 -32.19 -22.03
CA GLU A 263 -41.54 -33.54 -21.45
C GLU A 263 -42.56 -33.73 -20.31
N ILE A 264 -42.74 -32.73 -19.43
CA ILE A 264 -43.74 -32.79 -18.36
C ILE A 264 -45.17 -32.78 -18.92
N LYS A 265 -45.45 -32.10 -20.05
CA LYS A 265 -46.77 -32.12 -20.69
C LYS A 265 -47.08 -33.45 -21.37
N GLU A 266 -46.10 -34.06 -22.01
CA GLU A 266 -46.24 -35.40 -22.61
C GLU A 266 -46.47 -36.47 -21.54
N GLU A 267 -45.76 -36.39 -20.41
CA GLU A 267 -45.93 -37.30 -19.27
C GLU A 267 -47.33 -37.13 -18.63
N ILE A 268 -47.84 -35.90 -18.53
CA ILE A 268 -49.21 -35.64 -18.05
C ILE A 268 -50.28 -36.12 -19.04
N GLU A 269 -50.02 -36.10 -20.35
CA GLU A 269 -50.94 -36.66 -21.36
C GLU A 269 -50.95 -38.18 -21.39
N GLU A 270 -49.81 -38.85 -21.15
CA GLU A 270 -49.74 -40.31 -21.00
C GLU A 270 -50.50 -40.78 -19.76
N ILE A 271 -50.31 -40.12 -18.61
CA ILE A 271 -51.03 -40.46 -17.36
C ILE A 271 -52.55 -40.30 -17.54
N LYS A 272 -53.00 -39.28 -18.27
CA LYS A 272 -54.44 -39.08 -18.56
C LYS A 272 -55.03 -40.10 -19.55
N LYS A 273 -54.21 -40.75 -20.38
CA LYS A 273 -54.65 -41.82 -21.29
C LYS A 273 -54.70 -43.19 -20.61
N GLU A 274 -53.95 -43.39 -19.53
CA GLU A 274 -54.02 -44.63 -18.73
C GLU A 274 -55.21 -44.67 -17.73
N GLU A 275 -55.77 -43.51 -17.37
CA GLU A 275 -56.91 -43.40 -16.44
C GLU A 275 -58.31 -43.35 -17.12
N ALA A 276 -58.41 -43.48 -18.45
CA ALA A 276 -59.67 -43.49 -19.22
C ALA A 276 -59.98 -44.86 -19.83
#